data_AF-A0A3D3XBP5-F1
#
_entry.id   AF-A0A3D3XBP5-F1
#
_cell.length_a   1.000
_cell.length_b   1.000
_cell.length_c   1.000
_cell.angle_alpha   90.00
_cell.angle_beta   90.00
_cell.angle_gamma   90.00
#
_symmetry.space_group_name_H-M   'P 1'
#
loop_
_entity.id
_entity.type
_entity.pdbx_description
1 polymer ?
#
loop_
_entity_poly.entity_id
_entity_poly.type
_entity_poly.pdbx_seq_one_letter_code
_entity_poly.pdbx_strand_id
1 'polypeptide(L)'
;LSHEDYSGACNDIAQNFADLPGLISKHWLANEDTNTYGGVYFWESREAMENYLKSELFAQVANNPAFANAASKDFAILEAPTKTTRGVT
;
A
#
# COMPACT_ATOMS: atom_id res chain seq x y z
N LEU A 1 -5.07 -15.94 7.20
CA LEU A 1 -4.63 -15.09 8.32
C LEU A 1 -5.90 -14.50 8.94
N SER A 2 -6.02 -14.36 10.26
CA SER A 2 -7.21 -13.71 10.84
C SER A 2 -7.15 -12.19 10.63
N HIS A 3 -8.29 -11.50 10.81
CA HIS A 3 -8.33 -10.04 10.77
C HIS A 3 -7.43 -9.40 11.84
N GLU A 4 -7.40 -9.99 13.04
CA GLU A 4 -6.57 -9.54 14.15
C GLU A 4 -5.08 -9.71 13.83
N ASP A 5 -4.69 -10.87 13.31
CA ASP A 5 -3.31 -11.10 12.87
C ASP A 5 -2.88 -10.08 11.80
N TYR A 6 -3.77 -9.77 10.85
CA TYR A 6 -3.46 -8.83 9.76
C TYR A 6 -3.28 -7.43 10.32
N SER A 7 -4.21 -7.00 11.17
CA SER A 7 -4.19 -5.67 11.78
C SER A 7 -2.97 -5.50 12.68
N GLY A 8 -2.62 -6.52 13.48
CA GLY A 8 -1.41 -6.54 14.29
C GLY A 8 -0.14 -6.39 13.43
N ALA A 9 0.00 -7.22 12.39
CA ALA A 9 1.14 -7.14 11.48
C ALA A 9 1.24 -5.78 10.77
N CYS A 10 0.11 -5.16 10.40
CA CYS A 10 0.10 -3.83 9.79
C CYS A 10 0.59 -2.74 10.76
N ASN A 11 0.20 -2.81 12.03
CA ASN A 11 0.65 -1.88 13.06
C ASN A 11 2.16 -1.99 13.28
N ASP A 12 2.69 -3.21 13.33
CA ASP A 12 4.12 -3.47 13.59
C ASP A 12 5.03 -2.88 12.50
N ILE A 13 4.58 -2.94 11.23
CA ILE A 13 5.37 -2.47 10.09
C ILE A 13 4.97 -1.05 9.63
N ALA A 14 3.99 -0.42 10.27
CA ALA A 14 3.45 0.88 9.84
C ALA A 14 4.54 1.95 9.72
N GLN A 15 5.47 1.99 10.69
CA GLN A 15 6.56 2.96 10.68
C GLN A 15 7.53 2.71 9.52
N ASN A 16 7.86 1.45 9.21
CA ASN A 16 8.71 1.12 8.06
C ASN A 16 8.14 1.65 6.74
N PHE A 17 6.81 1.69 6.60
CA PHE A 17 6.17 2.33 5.45
C PHE A 17 6.20 3.85 5.54
N ALA A 18 5.91 4.42 6.71
CA ALA A 18 5.93 5.87 6.93
C ALA A 18 7.31 6.51 6.64
N ASP A 19 8.39 5.75 6.83
CA ASP A 19 9.76 6.20 6.58
C ASP A 19 10.19 6.07 5.10
N LEU A 20 9.34 5.55 4.21
CA LEU A 20 9.70 5.37 2.81
C LEU A 20 9.83 6.73 2.09
N PRO A 21 10.99 7.01 1.45
CA PRO A 21 11.18 8.25 0.72
C PRO A 21 10.14 8.41 -0.40
N GLY A 22 9.47 9.57 -0.42
CA GLY A 22 8.48 9.91 -1.43
C GLY A 22 7.13 9.22 -1.29
N LEU A 23 6.90 8.43 -0.23
CA LEU A 23 5.55 7.97 0.11
C LEU A 23 4.80 9.12 0.79
N ILE A 24 3.70 9.57 0.17
CA ILE A 24 2.82 10.59 0.75
C ILE A 24 1.93 9.95 1.82
N SER A 25 1.32 8.82 1.48
CA SER A 25 0.46 8.07 2.38
C SER A 25 0.24 6.63 1.91
N LYS A 26 -0.07 5.77 2.88
CA LYS A 26 -0.58 4.42 2.64
C LYS A 26 -1.87 4.23 3.40
N HIS A 27 -2.92 3.83 2.69
CA HIS A 27 -4.17 3.39 3.32
C HIS A 27 -4.19 1.87 3.38
N TRP A 28 -4.27 1.32 4.58
CA TRP A 28 -4.42 -0.11 4.82
C TRP A 28 -5.86 -0.54 4.54
N LEU A 29 -6.03 -1.63 3.80
CA LEU A 29 -7.34 -2.13 3.39
C LEU A 29 -7.62 -3.47 4.08
N ALA A 30 -8.81 -3.61 4.62
CA ALA A 30 -9.29 -4.87 5.18
C ALA A 30 -10.78 -5.04 4.86
N ASN A 31 -11.13 -6.22 4.36
CA ASN A 31 -12.49 -6.72 4.28
C ASN A 31 -12.49 -8.11 4.93
N GLU A 32 -13.03 -8.20 6.16
CA GLU A 32 -13.07 -9.44 6.93
C GLU A 32 -14.03 -10.46 6.31
N ASP A 33 -15.19 -10.02 5.80
CA ASP A 33 -16.22 -10.89 5.20
C ASP A 33 -15.68 -11.68 4.01
N THR A 34 -14.81 -11.06 3.20
CA THR A 34 -14.21 -11.70 2.02
C THR A 34 -12.75 -12.08 2.24
N ASN A 35 -12.22 -11.92 3.45
CA ASN A 35 -10.82 -12.15 3.79
C ASN A 35 -9.84 -11.51 2.78
N THR A 36 -10.14 -10.28 2.38
CA THR A 36 -9.40 -9.53 1.36
C THR A 36 -8.69 -8.34 2.00
N TYR A 37 -7.39 -8.24 1.75
CA TYR A 37 -6.52 -7.26 2.39
C TYR A 37 -5.57 -6.62 1.38
N GLY A 38 -5.04 -5.45 1.71
CA GLY A 38 -4.10 -4.77 0.83
C GLY A 38 -3.74 -3.36 1.27
N GLY A 39 -3.32 -2.54 0.31
CA GLY A 39 -3.05 -1.14 0.58
C GLY A 39 -3.15 -0.29 -0.68
N VAL A 40 -3.55 0.96 -0.49
CA VAL A 40 -3.45 2.01 -1.52
C VAL A 40 -2.29 2.92 -1.14
N TYR A 41 -1.40 3.17 -2.11
CA TYR A 41 -0.19 3.96 -1.91
C TYR A 41 -0.26 5.22 -2.77
N PHE A 42 0.07 6.35 -2.18
CA PHE A 42 0.21 7.63 -2.86
C PHE A 42 1.67 8.05 -2.82
N TRP A 43 2.25 8.33 -3.99
CA TRP A 43 3.66 8.62 -4.15
C TRP A 43 3.85 10.01 -4.76
N GLU A 44 4.88 10.71 -4.32
CA GLU A 44 5.29 12.01 -4.87
C GLU A 44 5.71 11.89 -6.34
N SER A 45 6.22 10.73 -6.75
CA SER A 45 6.65 10.48 -8.13
C SER A 45 6.59 9.00 -8.52
N ARG A 46 6.59 8.74 -9.82
CA ARG A 46 6.75 7.39 -10.38
C ARG A 46 8.07 6.75 -9.94
N GLU A 47 9.15 7.53 -9.86
CA GLU A 47 10.46 7.04 -9.46
C GLU A 47 10.48 6.56 -8.00
N ALA A 48 9.86 7.29 -7.08
CA ALA A 48 9.74 6.87 -5.68
C ALA A 48 8.99 5.54 -5.55
N MET A 49 7.88 5.39 -6.29
CA MET A 49 7.13 4.14 -6.38
C MET A 49 7.96 2.99 -6.94
N GLU A 50 8.69 3.21 -8.03
CA GLU A 50 9.55 2.19 -8.64
C GLU A 50 10.71 1.77 -7.73
N ASN A 51 11.27 2.71 -6.97
CA ASN A 51 12.30 2.41 -5.95
C ASN A 51 11.71 1.55 -4.83
N TYR A 52 10.49 1.83 -4.38
CA TYR A 52 9.79 0.96 -3.43
C TYR A 52 9.55 -0.45 -3.99
N LEU A 53 9.10 -0.59 -5.24
CA LEU A 53 8.88 -1.90 -5.86
C LEU A 53 10.17 -2.74 -5.99
N LYS A 54 11.35 -2.10 -5.97
CA LYS A 54 12.65 -2.76 -5.97
C LYS A 54 13.22 -3.01 -4.56
N SER A 55 12.54 -2.52 -3.52
CA SER A 55 13.01 -2.60 -2.14
C SER A 55 12.82 -3.99 -1.53
N GLU A 56 13.63 -4.30 -0.52
CA GLU A 56 13.47 -5.51 0.29
C GLU A 56 12.12 -5.53 1.02
N LEU A 57 11.61 -4.36 1.45
CA LEU A 57 10.31 -4.25 2.10
C LEU A 57 9.17 -4.71 1.17
N PHE A 58 9.20 -4.30 -0.10
CA PHE A 58 8.22 -4.79 -1.07
C PHE A 58 8.40 -6.30 -1.32
N ALA A 59 9.64 -6.77 -1.45
CA ALA A 59 9.91 -8.20 -1.64
C ALA A 59 9.39 -9.06 -0.48
N GLN A 60 9.48 -8.59 0.77
CA GLN A 60 8.90 -9.28 1.92
C GLN A 60 7.38 -9.37 1.84
N VAL A 61 6.70 -8.30 1.43
CA VAL A 61 5.23 -8.30 1.27
C VAL A 61 4.80 -9.17 0.09
N ALA A 62 5.43 -9.00 -1.07
CA ALA A 62 5.08 -9.69 -2.32
C ALA A 62 5.30 -11.21 -2.24
N ASN A 63 6.29 -11.65 -1.47
CA ASN A 63 6.60 -13.07 -1.27
C ASN A 63 6.01 -13.65 0.02
N ASN A 64 5.21 -12.88 0.77
CA ASN A 64 4.63 -13.39 2.01
C ASN A 64 3.60 -14.49 1.70
N PRO A 65 3.83 -15.74 2.16
CA PRO A 65 2.96 -16.88 1.83
C PRO A 65 1.56 -16.76 2.44
N ALA A 66 1.33 -15.83 3.37
CA ALA A 66 0.00 -15.55 3.92
C ALA A 66 -0.94 -14.88 2.89
N PHE A 67 -0.41 -14.28 1.82
CA PHE A 67 -1.20 -13.71 0.74
C PHE A 67 -1.32 -14.69 -0.42
N ALA A 68 -2.54 -15.13 -0.71
CA ALA A 68 -2.87 -15.81 -1.96
C ALA A 68 -3.41 -14.79 -2.98
N ASN A 69 -3.13 -15.01 -4.26
CA ASN A 69 -3.65 -14.19 -5.37
C ASN A 69 -3.31 -12.69 -5.26
N ALA A 70 -2.13 -12.37 -4.73
CA ALA A 70 -1.67 -10.99 -4.63
C ALA A 70 -1.54 -10.36 -6.03
N ALA A 71 -2.06 -9.14 -6.17
CA ALA A 71 -1.96 -8.34 -7.39
C ALA A 71 -1.58 -6.91 -7.04
N SER A 72 -0.82 -6.26 -7.91
CA SER A 72 -0.44 -4.85 -7.80
C SER A 72 -0.62 -4.16 -9.15
N LYS A 73 -1.10 -2.92 -9.14
CA LYS A 73 -1.32 -2.10 -10.33
C LYS A 73 -0.99 -0.64 -10.00
N ASP A 74 -0.35 0.06 -10.93
CA ASP A 74 -0.09 1.50 -10.84
C ASP A 74 -0.98 2.32 -11.78
N PHE A 75 -1.27 3.54 -11.37
CA PHE A 75 -2.05 4.51 -12.14
C PHE A 75 -1.46 5.91 -11.96
N ALA A 76 -1.61 6.75 -12.98
CA ALA A 76 -1.42 8.19 -12.81
C ALA A 76 -2.69 8.81 -12.19
N ILE A 77 -2.52 9.88 -11.42
CA ILE A 77 -3.65 10.65 -10.87
C ILE A 77 -4.24 11.56 -11.96
N LEU A 78 -5.58 11.52 -12.09
CA LEU A 78 -6.31 12.51 -12.89
C LEU A 78 -6.56 13.75 -12.01
N GLU A 79 -5.65 14.72 -12.12
CA GLU A 79 -5.59 15.92 -11.27
C GLU A 79 -6.92 16.66 -11.07
N ALA A 80 -7.58 17.05 -12.16
CA ALA A 80 -8.77 17.89 -12.10
C ALA A 80 -9.98 17.25 -11.36
N PRO A 81 -10.42 16.02 -11.69
CA PRO A 81 -11.50 15.38 -10.94
C PRO A 81 -11.06 15.05 -9.50
N THR A 82 -9.79 14.69 -9.28
CA THR A 82 -9.27 14.36 -7.94
C THR A 82 -9.37 15.56 -6.99
N LYS A 83 -8.95 16.74 -7.45
CA LYS A 83 -9.11 18.00 -6.69
C LYS A 83 -10.56 18.33 -6.38
N THR A 84 -11.45 18.14 -7.36
CA THR A 84 -12.90 18.34 -7.18
C THR A 84 -13.46 17.45 -6.06
N THR A 85 -12.94 16.23 -5.93
CA THR A 85 -13.34 15.26 -4.90
C THR A 85 -12.49 15.32 -3.62
N ARG A 86 -11.68 16.37 -3.42
CA ARG A 86 -10.81 16.57 -2.24
C ARG A 86 -9.71 15.52 -2.08
N GLY A 87 -9.34 14.84 -3.15
CA GLY A 87 -8.19 13.93 -3.13
C GLY A 87 -6.89 14.72 -3.02
N VAL A 88 -5.93 14.18 -2.27
CA VAL A 88 -4.58 14.74 -2.16
C VAL A 88 -3.84 14.43 -3.47
N THR A 89 -3.22 15.44 -4.05
CA THR A 89 -2.43 15.38 -5.29
C THR A 89 -1.03 15.88 -5.00
#